data_AF-A0A517R377-F1
#
_entry.id   AF-A0A517R377-F1
#
_cell.length_a   1.000
_cell.length_b   1.000
_cell.length_c   1.000
_cell.angle_alpha   90.00
_cell.angle_beta   90.00
_cell.angle_gamma   90.00
#
_symmetry.space_group_name_H-M   'P 1'
#
loop_
_entity.id
_entity.type
_entity.pdbx_description
1 polymer ?
#
loop_
_entity_poly.entity_id
_entity_poly.type
_entity_poly.pdbx_seq_one_letter_code
_entity_poly.pdbx_strand_id
1 'polypeptide(L)'
;MRIAILAACLLMPVGIVSSAGAAEPSLKWVGTWAAEGKEEHCKELRCEAEQVDGDQWKAKFTGVCSEKFCFYVEMNGKAVGEKIIFSGETDLGEDNGGLYTWSGEIVGDEFKGQYAASAGKKGTFEMKPVPVTE
;
A
#
# COMPACT_ATOMS: atom_id res chain seq x y z
N MET A 1 -15.84 22.24 -64.18
CA MET A 1 -16.09 23.23 -63.11
C MET A 1 -16.95 22.52 -62.06
N ARG A 2 -16.32 21.83 -61.10
CA ARG A 2 -16.00 22.26 -59.72
C ARG A 2 -17.23 22.35 -58.79
N ILE A 3 -17.11 21.66 -57.65
CA ILE A 3 -17.77 21.84 -56.33
C ILE A 3 -19.08 21.04 -56.18
N ALA A 4 -19.04 19.84 -55.60
CA ALA A 4 -18.93 19.48 -54.17
C ALA A 4 -20.23 19.77 -53.40
N ILE A 5 -20.97 18.70 -53.07
CA ILE A 5 -22.05 18.71 -52.08
C ILE A 5 -21.54 18.02 -50.83
N LEU A 6 -21.71 18.74 -49.71
CA LEU A 6 -21.17 18.48 -48.40
C LEU A 6 -21.53 17.09 -47.86
N ALA A 7 -20.52 16.41 -47.33
CA ALA A 7 -20.67 15.27 -46.45
C ALA A 7 -21.36 15.72 -45.15
N ALA A 8 -22.54 15.16 -44.89
CA ALA A 8 -23.29 15.39 -43.66
C ALA A 8 -22.58 14.74 -42.47
N CYS A 9 -22.28 15.58 -41.47
CA CYS A 9 -21.84 15.20 -40.14
C CYS A 9 -22.80 14.18 -39.50
N LEU A 10 -22.30 12.96 -39.26
CA LEU A 10 -22.82 12.07 -38.22
C LEU A 10 -21.71 11.90 -37.18
N LEU A 11 -21.52 12.95 -36.38
CA LEU A 11 -20.74 12.91 -35.15
C LEU A 11 -21.58 12.19 -34.10
N MET A 12 -21.34 10.89 -33.90
CA MET A 12 -21.78 10.24 -32.68
C MET A 12 -20.85 10.69 -31.55
N PRO A 13 -21.37 11.22 -30.42
CA PRO A 13 -20.54 11.41 -29.24
C PRO A 13 -20.18 10.02 -28.70
N VAL A 14 -18.91 9.65 -28.82
CA VAL A 14 -18.30 8.57 -28.03
C VAL A 14 -18.50 8.97 -26.57
N GLY A 15 -19.38 8.27 -25.88
CA GLY A 15 -19.57 8.43 -24.45
C GLY A 15 -18.26 8.10 -23.75
N ILE A 16 -17.58 9.14 -23.26
CA ILE A 16 -16.49 8.96 -22.31
C ILE A 16 -17.17 8.54 -21.01
N VAL A 17 -17.16 7.23 -20.71
CA VAL A 17 -17.39 6.74 -19.36
C VAL A 17 -16.18 7.20 -18.55
N SER A 18 -16.27 8.39 -17.97
CA SER A 18 -15.41 8.79 -16.87
C SER A 18 -15.77 7.91 -15.69
N SER A 19 -15.02 6.82 -15.51
CA SER A 19 -14.87 6.16 -14.23
C SER A 19 -14.27 7.19 -13.26
N ALA A 20 -15.12 7.94 -12.56
CA ALA A 20 -14.73 8.63 -11.36
C ALA A 20 -14.24 7.54 -10.40
N GLY A 21 -12.92 7.46 -10.20
CA GLY A 21 -12.31 6.58 -9.22
C GLY A 21 -12.96 6.84 -7.87
N ALA A 22 -13.82 5.93 -7.44
CA ALA A 22 -14.20 5.88 -6.04
C ALA A 22 -12.90 5.64 -5.29
N ALA A 23 -12.47 6.61 -4.47
CA ALA A 23 -11.38 6.40 -3.55
C ALA A 23 -11.72 5.14 -2.74
N GLU A 24 -10.94 4.08 -2.93
CA GLU A 24 -11.16 2.82 -2.25
C GLU A 24 -11.01 3.05 -0.74
N PRO A 25 -11.83 2.39 0.09
CA PRO A 25 -11.82 2.64 1.53
C PRO A 25 -10.41 2.41 2.09
N SER A 26 -9.93 3.36 2.89
CA SER A 26 -8.64 3.22 3.57
C SER A 26 -8.66 1.93 4.40
N LEU A 27 -7.76 1.00 4.10
CA LEU A 27 -7.65 -0.25 4.83
C LEU A 27 -6.78 -0.02 6.07
N LYS A 28 -7.22 -0.54 7.22
CA LYS A 28 -6.57 -0.29 8.51
C LYS A 28 -6.26 -1.60 9.21
N TRP A 29 -5.01 -1.80 9.56
CA TRP A 29 -4.54 -2.95 10.33
C TRP A 29 -3.80 -2.54 11.60
N VAL A 30 -3.84 -3.43 12.58
CA VAL A 30 -3.07 -3.35 13.81
C VAL A 30 -2.44 -4.72 14.10
N GLY A 31 -1.22 -4.73 14.58
CA GLY A 31 -0.50 -5.95 14.89
C GLY A 31 0.84 -5.69 15.53
N THR A 32 1.76 -6.62 15.32
CA THR A 32 3.10 -6.60 15.89
C THR A 32 4.16 -6.71 14.80
N TRP A 33 5.38 -6.30 15.14
CA TRP A 33 6.56 -6.57 14.35
C TRP A 33 7.53 -7.41 15.19
N ALA A 34 8.29 -8.27 14.54
CA ALA A 34 9.34 -9.06 15.15
C ALA A 34 10.63 -8.84 14.38
N ALA A 35 11.64 -8.28 15.04
CA ALA A 35 12.99 -8.26 14.49
C ALA A 35 13.57 -9.68 14.61
N GLU A 36 14.34 -10.12 13.62
CA GLU A 36 14.95 -11.45 13.66
C GLU A 36 15.75 -11.65 14.97
N GLY A 37 15.50 -12.78 15.62
CA GLY A 37 16.10 -13.11 16.92
C GLY A 37 15.45 -12.43 18.12
N LYS A 38 14.33 -11.72 17.95
CA LYS A 38 13.53 -11.13 19.04
C LYS A 38 12.05 -11.43 18.81
N GLU A 39 11.42 -12.13 19.75
CA GLU A 39 10.02 -12.55 19.61
C GLU A 39 9.05 -11.36 19.54
N GLU A 40 9.33 -10.25 20.23
CA GLU A 40 8.47 -9.06 20.22
C GLU A 40 9.32 -7.79 20.36
N HIS A 41 9.60 -7.10 19.24
CA HIS A 41 10.38 -5.86 19.31
C HIS A 41 9.50 -4.61 19.49
N CYS A 42 8.24 -4.65 19.02
CA CYS A 42 7.27 -3.57 19.18
C CYS A 42 5.89 -4.13 19.43
N LYS A 43 5.23 -3.65 20.49
CA LYS A 43 3.94 -4.19 20.96
C LYS A 43 2.74 -3.72 20.15
N GLU A 44 2.87 -2.59 19.45
CA GLU A 44 1.81 -2.06 18.60
C GLU A 44 2.43 -1.47 17.33
N LEU A 45 2.01 -2.04 16.20
CA LEU A 45 2.21 -1.54 14.85
C LEU A 45 0.83 -1.30 14.24
N ARG A 46 0.61 -0.12 13.67
CA ARG A 46 -0.59 0.22 12.92
C ARG A 46 -0.20 0.56 11.49
N CYS A 47 -0.99 0.07 10.55
CA CYS A 47 -0.88 0.38 9.14
C CYS A 47 -2.22 0.97 8.68
N GLU A 48 -2.18 2.15 8.09
CA GLU A 48 -3.30 2.73 7.35
C GLU A 48 -2.86 2.81 5.88
N ALA A 49 -3.49 2.04 4.99
CA ALA A 49 -3.17 2.03 3.57
C ALA A 49 -4.32 2.56 2.72
N GLU A 50 -3.97 3.28 1.67
CA GLU A 50 -4.90 3.85 0.69
C GLU A 50 -4.38 3.55 -0.72
N GLN A 51 -5.25 3.06 -1.58
CA GLN A 51 -4.95 2.87 -2.99
C GLN A 51 -5.06 4.21 -3.71
N VAL A 52 -3.98 4.61 -4.35
CA VAL A 52 -3.88 5.93 -4.99
C VAL A 52 -4.22 5.82 -6.48
N ASP A 53 -3.68 4.82 -7.17
CA ASP A 53 -3.90 4.59 -8.60
C ASP A 53 -3.50 3.17 -9.01
N GLY A 54 -4.46 2.34 -9.43
CA GLY A 54 -4.19 0.96 -9.87
C GLY A 54 -3.36 0.20 -8.82
N ASP A 55 -2.19 -0.30 -9.20
CA ASP A 55 -1.31 -1.05 -8.28
C ASP A 55 -0.50 -0.14 -7.32
N GLN A 56 -0.71 1.18 -7.32
CA GLN A 56 0.00 2.12 -6.44
C GLN A 56 -0.79 2.43 -5.18
N TRP A 57 -0.12 2.28 -4.04
CA TRP A 57 -0.69 2.49 -2.72
C TRP A 57 0.24 3.38 -1.88
N LYS A 58 -0.35 4.09 -0.93
CA LYS A 58 0.39 4.77 0.14
C LYS A 58 -0.02 4.15 1.46
N ALA A 59 0.95 3.92 2.32
CA ALA A 59 0.71 3.46 3.68
C ALA A 59 1.39 4.36 4.70
N LYS A 60 0.71 4.54 5.82
CA LYS A 60 1.23 5.15 7.02
C LYS A 60 1.43 4.06 8.07
N PHE A 61 2.68 3.84 8.43
CA PHE A 61 3.07 2.96 9.52
C PHE A 61 3.32 3.79 10.77
N THR A 62 2.63 3.45 11.86
CA THR A 62 2.88 4.03 13.18
C THR A 62 3.10 2.92 14.18
N GLY A 63 3.96 3.15 15.16
CA GLY A 63 4.18 2.17 16.20
C GLY A 63 4.85 2.74 17.44
N VAL A 64 4.86 1.90 18.47
CA VAL A 64 5.49 2.21 19.76
C VAL A 64 6.44 1.08 20.12
N CYS A 65 7.74 1.39 20.10
CA CYS A 65 8.82 0.49 20.53
C CYS A 65 9.51 1.11 21.76
N SER A 66 10.81 1.41 21.70
CA SER A 66 11.48 2.30 22.65
C SER A 66 11.03 3.75 22.51
N GLU A 67 10.74 4.16 21.27
CA GLU A 67 10.24 5.48 20.92
C GLU A 67 9.04 5.34 19.97
N LYS A 68 8.23 6.40 19.87
CA LYS A 68 7.12 6.46 18.91
C LYS A 68 7.69 6.79 17.54
N PHE A 69 7.20 6.12 16.51
CA PHE A 69 7.55 6.44 15.13
C PHE A 69 6.32 6.59 14.24
N CYS A 70 6.48 7.33 13.15
CA CYS A 70 5.50 7.50 12.09
C CYS A 70 6.24 7.61 10.76
N PHE A 71 6.01 6.66 9.86
CA PHE A 71 6.61 6.63 8.53
C PHE A 71 5.54 6.52 7.46
N TYR A 72 5.75 7.22 6.36
CA TYR A 72 4.94 7.09 5.16
C TYR A 72 5.76 6.32 4.13
N VAL A 73 5.14 5.33 3.52
CA VAL A 73 5.77 4.49 2.50
C VAL A 73 4.87 4.40 1.27
N GLU A 74 5.50 4.25 0.12
CA GLU A 74 4.82 3.89 -1.11
C GLU A 74 4.89 2.37 -1.30
N MET A 75 3.80 1.80 -1.79
CA MET A 75 3.67 0.36 -1.97
C MET A 75 3.17 0.05 -3.38
N ASN A 76 3.69 -1.01 -3.97
CA ASN A 76 3.10 -1.63 -5.14
C ASN A 76 2.27 -2.83 -4.69
N GLY A 77 0.96 -2.79 -4.89
CA GLY A 77 0.02 -3.84 -4.53
C GLY A 77 -0.56 -4.51 -5.77
N LYS A 78 -0.35 -5.82 -5.92
CA LYS A 78 -0.85 -6.60 -7.05
C LYS A 78 -1.80 -7.69 -6.58
N ALA A 79 -3.00 -7.72 -7.14
CA ALA A 79 -3.94 -8.82 -6.93
C ALA A 79 -3.44 -10.11 -7.60
N VAL A 80 -3.35 -11.21 -6.85
CA VAL A 80 -2.96 -12.55 -7.31
C VAL A 80 -3.91 -13.57 -6.70
N GLY A 81 -4.94 -13.96 -7.46
CA GLY A 81 -6.00 -14.82 -6.94
C GLY A 81 -6.81 -14.11 -5.85
N GLU A 82 -6.88 -14.72 -4.66
CA GLU A 82 -7.57 -14.16 -3.48
C GLU A 82 -6.64 -13.34 -2.56
N LYS A 83 -5.44 -13.02 -3.04
CA LYS A 83 -4.42 -12.32 -2.28
C LYS A 83 -4.06 -11.00 -2.92
N ILE A 84 -3.62 -10.03 -2.11
CA ILE A 84 -2.92 -8.85 -2.60
C ILE A 84 -1.47 -8.95 -2.15
N ILE A 85 -0.54 -8.96 -3.09
CA ILE A 85 0.90 -8.98 -2.81
C ILE A 85 1.42 -7.55 -2.86
N PHE A 86 1.99 -7.10 -1.75
CA PHE A 86 2.65 -5.81 -1.63
C PHE A 86 4.16 -5.95 -1.70
N SER A 87 4.81 -4.98 -2.31
CA SER A 87 6.24 -4.74 -2.17
C SER A 87 6.54 -3.24 -2.12
N GLY A 88 7.67 -2.89 -1.55
CA GLY A 88 8.13 -1.52 -1.52
C GLY A 88 9.56 -1.39 -1.08
N GLU A 89 10.07 -0.19 -1.32
CA GLU A 89 11.36 0.26 -0.83
C GLU A 89 11.19 1.67 -0.26
N THR A 90 11.80 1.96 0.88
CA THR A 90 11.76 3.30 1.48
C THR A 90 13.04 3.55 2.26
N ASP A 91 13.71 4.67 1.96
CA ASP A 91 14.82 5.14 2.76
C ASP A 91 14.29 5.92 3.98
N LEU A 92 14.56 5.39 5.18
CA LEU A 92 14.16 6.03 6.44
C LEU A 92 15.29 6.91 7.02
N GLY A 93 16.42 7.01 6.32
CA GLY A 93 17.63 7.70 6.77
C GLY A 93 18.52 6.79 7.61
N GLU A 94 19.82 7.11 7.64
CA GLU A 94 20.86 6.32 8.30
C GLU A 94 20.53 6.02 9.77
N ASP A 95 20.04 7.02 10.51
CA ASP A 95 19.65 6.89 11.92
C ASP A 95 18.52 5.87 12.16
N ASN A 96 17.67 5.64 11.16
CA ASN A 96 16.54 4.70 11.24
C ASN A 96 16.85 3.34 10.60
N GLY A 97 18.07 3.12 10.10
CA GLY A 97 18.50 1.88 9.47
C GLY A 97 18.66 1.94 7.95
N GLY A 98 18.56 3.14 7.36
CA GLY A 98 18.77 3.40 5.94
C GLY A 98 17.63 2.91 5.07
N LEU A 99 17.98 2.21 4.00
CA LEU A 99 17.07 1.72 2.98
C LEU A 99 16.36 0.45 3.46
N TYR A 100 15.03 0.50 3.59
CA TYR A 100 14.20 -0.66 3.87
C TYR A 100 13.61 -1.19 2.58
N THR A 101 13.81 -2.48 2.33
CA THR A 101 13.10 -3.27 1.33
C THR A 101 12.13 -4.19 2.05
N TRP A 102 10.92 -4.32 1.54
CA TRP A 102 9.90 -5.11 2.23
C TRP A 102 8.89 -5.68 1.25
N SER A 103 8.23 -6.75 1.70
CA SER A 103 7.16 -7.43 0.97
C SER A 103 6.11 -7.90 1.95
N GLY A 104 4.84 -7.83 1.57
CA GLY A 104 3.76 -8.41 2.36
C GLY A 104 2.68 -9.02 1.49
N GLU A 105 1.79 -9.76 2.12
CA GLU A 105 0.58 -10.28 1.49
C GLU A 105 -0.62 -10.03 2.39
N ILE A 106 -1.72 -9.61 1.78
CA ILE A 106 -3.05 -9.69 2.37
C ILE A 106 -3.68 -11.00 1.90
N VAL A 107 -4.08 -11.84 2.86
CA VAL A 107 -4.83 -13.07 2.59
C VAL A 107 -6.08 -13.05 3.46
N GLY A 108 -7.25 -12.98 2.83
CA GLY A 108 -8.48 -12.63 3.53
C GLY A 108 -8.33 -11.26 4.17
N ASP A 109 -8.28 -11.24 5.50
CA ASP A 109 -8.21 -10.03 6.32
C ASP A 109 -6.83 -9.81 6.97
N GLU A 110 -5.94 -10.81 6.92
CA GLU A 110 -4.65 -10.75 7.59
C GLU A 110 -3.59 -10.12 6.67
N PHE A 111 -2.86 -9.14 7.20
CA PHE A 111 -1.74 -8.51 6.51
C PHE A 111 -0.43 -8.91 7.18
N LYS A 112 0.39 -9.68 6.48
CA LYS A 112 1.68 -10.16 6.98
C LYS A 112 2.79 -9.91 5.99
N GLY A 113 4.03 -9.87 6.45
CA GLY A 113 5.15 -9.64 5.57
C GLY A 113 6.49 -9.67 6.27
N GLN A 114 7.50 -9.27 5.53
CA GLN A 114 8.90 -9.26 5.94
C GLN A 114 9.60 -8.02 5.42
N TYR A 115 10.64 -7.60 6.12
CA TYR A 115 11.46 -6.45 5.74
C TYR A 115 12.95 -6.73 5.97
N ALA A 116 13.79 -6.02 5.24
CA ALA A 116 15.23 -5.96 5.43
C ALA A 116 15.71 -4.52 5.21
N ALA A 117 16.57 -4.04 6.11
CA ALA A 117 17.19 -2.72 6.07
C ALA A 117 18.66 -2.84 5.64
N SER A 118 19.18 -1.81 4.95
CA SER A 118 20.60 -1.77 4.56
C SER A 118 21.56 -1.81 5.75
N ALA A 119 21.13 -1.35 6.93
CA ALA A 119 21.86 -1.50 8.20
C ALA A 119 21.86 -2.94 8.77
N GLY A 120 21.36 -3.94 8.04
CA GLY A 120 21.34 -5.35 8.43
C GLY A 120 20.19 -5.76 9.36
N LYS A 121 19.25 -4.85 9.65
CA LYS A 121 18.01 -5.19 10.38
C LYS A 121 17.09 -5.98 9.46
N LYS A 122 16.43 -6.99 9.98
CA LYS A 122 15.44 -7.79 9.25
C LYS A 122 14.39 -8.31 10.20
N GLY A 123 13.22 -8.63 9.69
CA GLY A 123 12.12 -9.07 10.53
C GLY A 123 10.86 -9.35 9.75
N THR A 124 9.82 -9.70 10.50
CA THR A 124 8.48 -9.95 9.99
C THR A 124 7.47 -9.06 10.69
N PHE A 125 6.31 -8.89 10.06
CA PHE A 125 5.14 -8.27 10.69
C PHE A 125 3.91 -9.12 10.42
N GLU A 126 3.00 -9.12 11.38
CA GLU A 126 1.70 -9.78 11.27
C GLU A 126 0.66 -8.85 11.87
N MET A 127 -0.38 -8.54 11.09
CA MET A 127 -1.41 -7.58 11.44
C MET A 127 -2.80 -8.08 11.08
N LYS A 128 -3.79 -7.66 11.87
CA LYS A 128 -5.22 -7.95 11.68
C LYS A 128 -5.98 -6.66 11.44
N PRO A 129 -7.15 -6.69 10.79
CA PRO A 129 -7.92 -5.47 10.56
C PRO A 129 -8.27 -4.83 11.89
N VAL A 130 -8.21 -3.50 11.93
CA VAL A 130 -8.82 -2.76 13.03
C VAL A 130 -10.33 -2.91 12.89
N PRO A 131 -11.05 -3.41 13.92
CA PRO A 131 -12.50 -3.49 13.86
C PRO A 131 -13.07 -2.10 13.58
N VAL A 132 -13.89 -1.98 12.54
CA VAL A 132 -14.67 -0.76 12.30
C VAL A 132 -15.67 -0.66 13.44
N THR A 133 -15.43 0.24 14.39
CA THR A 133 -16.39 0.55 15.44
C THR A 133 -17.37 1.56 14.84
N GLU A 134 -18.57 1.09 14.52
CA GLU A 134 -19.70 1.92 14.08
C GLU A 134 -20.17 2.88 15.20
#